data_AF-H2XWQ8-F1
#
_entry.id   AF-H2XWQ8-F1
#
_cell.length_a   1.000
_cell.length_b   1.000
_cell.length_c   1.000
_cell.angle_alpha   90.00
_cell.angle_beta   90.00
_cell.angle_gamma   90.00
#
_symmetry.space_group_name_H-M   'P 1'
#
loop_
_entity.id
_entity.type
_entity.pdbx_description
1 polymer ?
#
loop_
_entity_poly.entity_id
_entity_poly.type
_entity_poly.pdbx_seq_one_letter_code
_entity_poly.pdbx_strand_id
1 'polypeptide(L)'
;MRLCVRGSMLKLSKAYTCLGGCNCSTDVVTSGIEVYCRGKNMHRIPAEALAREAWGSVVIDFGLNELSALPANAFRGQTKLKRLILDHNDIEKVVNKVFFKIVNVQDLDLSRNLMPKLPELFLKKLPKLLYLDISINKITKLPRSVLGRTVQLLTLSANGNMFRSIPQKLPTSLIEIQLANNAIKNLTSLDMDALYDLEHLVVLDLSGNGIEFIFNGVFSRLANLKVLDLSQNSLDSVSAATFDGLRNLEALFLQNNPTLNYIPATTFTNLPRLKYLFLYGCGLRSVSIPDTGLNVKYIWLFGNPLNCNCRLVSLAMYLQTSKV
;
A
#
# COMPACT_ATOMS: atom_id res chain seq x y z
N MET A 1 19.92 -30.91 15.66
CA MET A 1 18.59 -31.41 16.03
C MET A 1 17.55 -30.36 15.67
N ARG A 2 16.81 -30.57 14.58
CA ARG A 2 15.65 -29.76 14.20
C ARG A 2 14.44 -30.28 14.98
N LEU A 3 13.90 -29.46 15.89
CA LEU A 3 12.62 -29.74 16.53
C LEU A 3 11.51 -29.10 15.70
N CYS A 4 10.80 -29.95 14.93
CA CYS A 4 9.47 -29.64 14.43
C CYS A 4 8.53 -29.46 15.63
N VAL A 5 8.24 -28.21 16.00
CA VAL A 5 7.08 -27.93 16.85
C VAL A 5 5.87 -27.86 15.93
N ARG A 6 5.19 -28.99 15.75
CA ARG A 6 3.79 -28.99 15.30
C ARG A 6 3.02 -28.14 16.31
N GLY A 7 2.51 -26.99 15.88
CA GLY A 7 1.69 -26.10 16.69
C GLY A 7 0.42 -26.83 17.14
N SER A 8 0.46 -27.37 18.36
CA SER A 8 -0.71 -27.90 19.04
C SER A 8 -1.56 -26.72 19.50
N MET A 9 -2.70 -26.51 18.82
CA MET A 9 -3.79 -25.67 19.32
C MET A 9 -4.17 -26.14 20.73
N LEU A 10 -3.91 -25.32 21.74
CA LEU A 10 -4.44 -25.53 23.08
C LEU A 10 -5.96 -25.41 22.99
N LYS A 11 -6.68 -26.53 23.14
CA LYS A 11 -8.14 -26.53 23.25
C LYS A 11 -8.53 -25.70 24.46
N LEU A 12 -9.39 -24.70 24.24
CA LEU A 12 -9.99 -23.88 25.28
C LEU A 12 -10.55 -24.75 26.41
N SER A 13 -10.38 -24.31 27.66
CA SER A 13 -11.06 -24.91 28.81
C SER A 13 -12.59 -24.79 28.61
N LYS A 14 -13.36 -25.70 29.22
CA LYS A 14 -14.83 -25.80 29.11
C LYS A 14 -15.62 -24.49 29.37
N ALA A 15 -14.97 -23.41 29.82
CA ALA A 15 -15.59 -22.12 30.11
C ALA A 15 -15.75 -21.18 28.89
N TYR A 16 -15.19 -21.52 27.72
CA TYR A 16 -15.24 -20.67 26.52
C TYR A 16 -15.71 -21.47 25.30
N THR A 17 -16.98 -21.34 24.93
CA THR A 17 -17.50 -21.87 23.67
C THR A 17 -17.19 -20.88 22.55
N CYS A 18 -16.29 -21.25 21.63
CA CYS A 18 -16.04 -20.47 20.43
C CYS A 18 -17.34 -20.23 19.64
N LEU A 19 -17.41 -19.10 18.93
CA LEU A 19 -18.47 -18.80 17.97
C LEU A 19 -18.75 -20.02 17.08
N GLY A 20 -20.00 -20.48 17.05
CA GLY A 20 -20.39 -21.70 16.35
C GLY A 20 -19.90 -21.71 14.90
N GLY A 21 -19.12 -22.73 14.53
CA GLY A 21 -18.54 -22.90 13.20
C GLY A 21 -17.20 -22.18 12.98
N CYS A 22 -16.76 -21.32 13.88
CA CYS A 22 -15.46 -20.65 13.85
C CYS A 22 -14.38 -21.46 14.57
N ASN A 23 -13.12 -21.13 14.29
CA ASN A 23 -11.98 -21.62 15.06
C ASN A 23 -11.51 -20.54 16.04
N CYS A 24 -11.19 -20.92 17.27
CA CYS A 24 -10.68 -19.99 18.27
C CYS A 24 -9.39 -20.54 18.90
N SER A 25 -8.39 -19.66 19.05
CA SER A 25 -7.13 -19.93 19.73
C SER A 25 -6.88 -18.90 20.83
N THR A 26 -5.97 -19.23 21.73
CA THR A 26 -5.45 -18.29 22.73
C THR A 26 -4.06 -17.83 22.31
N ASP A 27 -3.85 -16.51 22.28
CA ASP A 27 -2.55 -15.89 22.15
C ASP A 27 -1.73 -16.22 23.41
N VAL A 28 -0.61 -16.92 23.22
CA VAL A 28 0.27 -17.43 24.28
C VAL A 28 0.95 -16.30 25.05
N VAL A 29 1.09 -15.11 24.45
CA VAL A 29 1.77 -13.95 25.03
C VAL A 29 0.80 -13.05 25.77
N THR A 30 -0.36 -12.77 25.17
CA THR A 30 -1.32 -11.81 25.73
C THR A 30 -2.46 -12.46 26.53
N SER A 31 -2.55 -13.79 26.51
CA SER A 31 -3.72 -14.55 26.99
C SER A 31 -5.04 -14.08 26.34
N GLY A 32 -4.95 -13.42 25.20
CA GLY A 32 -6.10 -12.94 24.42
C GLY A 32 -6.67 -14.04 23.55
N ILE A 33 -7.92 -13.88 23.10
CA ILE A 33 -8.57 -14.84 22.21
C ILE A 33 -8.45 -14.36 20.77
N GLU A 34 -8.10 -15.26 19.87
CA GLU A 34 -8.12 -15.06 18.43
C GLU A 34 -9.32 -15.82 17.86
N VAL A 35 -10.13 -15.14 17.06
CA VAL A 35 -11.36 -15.69 16.48
C VAL A 35 -11.23 -15.71 14.96
N TYR A 36 -11.31 -16.90 14.36
CA TYR A 36 -11.19 -17.13 12.93
C TYR A 36 -12.48 -17.72 12.37
N CYS A 37 -13.26 -16.89 11.68
CA CYS A 37 -14.55 -17.20 11.07
C CYS A 37 -14.49 -17.06 9.54
N ARG A 38 -13.33 -17.31 8.94
CA ARG A 38 -13.10 -17.17 7.50
C ARG A 38 -13.87 -18.22 6.71
N GLY A 39 -14.53 -17.84 5.62
CA GLY A 39 -15.17 -18.81 4.70
C GLY A 39 -16.39 -19.53 5.29
N LYS A 40 -17.18 -18.86 6.13
CA LYS A 40 -18.30 -19.47 6.87
C LYS A 40 -19.68 -19.09 6.33
N ASN A 41 -19.72 -18.50 5.13
CA ASN A 41 -20.94 -18.02 4.47
C ASN A 41 -21.77 -17.11 5.38
N MET A 42 -21.09 -16.24 6.12
CA MET A 42 -21.74 -15.36 7.07
C MET A 42 -22.30 -14.14 6.36
N HIS A 43 -23.61 -13.93 6.42
CA HIS A 43 -24.25 -12.72 5.88
C HIS A 43 -24.32 -11.56 6.90
N ARG A 44 -24.04 -11.83 8.18
CA ARG A 44 -24.04 -10.84 9.26
C ARG A 44 -23.03 -11.19 10.34
N ILE A 45 -22.51 -10.15 10.99
CA ILE A 45 -21.67 -10.31 12.19
C ILE A 45 -22.56 -10.74 13.38
N PRO A 46 -22.18 -11.79 14.12
CA PRO A 46 -22.91 -12.28 15.30
C PRO A 46 -22.60 -11.39 16.51
N ALA A 47 -23.01 -10.12 16.43
CA ALA A 47 -22.66 -9.08 17.40
C ALA A 47 -23.08 -9.41 18.84
N GLU A 48 -24.20 -10.11 19.03
CA GLU A 48 -24.66 -10.53 20.36
C GLU A 48 -23.78 -11.62 20.96
N ALA A 49 -23.36 -12.60 20.16
CA ALA A 49 -22.44 -13.65 20.62
C ALA A 49 -21.07 -13.03 20.96
N LEU A 50 -20.56 -12.17 20.09
CA LEU A 50 -19.36 -11.36 20.36
C LEU A 50 -19.51 -10.51 21.64
N ALA A 51 -20.69 -9.95 21.92
CA ALA A 51 -20.91 -9.09 23.08
C ALA A 51 -21.13 -9.83 24.40
N ARG A 52 -21.70 -11.04 24.36
CA ARG A 52 -21.86 -11.92 25.55
C ARG A 52 -20.52 -12.36 26.12
N GLU A 53 -19.46 -12.17 25.34
CA GLU A 53 -18.18 -12.82 25.49
C GLU A 53 -17.08 -11.75 25.67
N ALA A 54 -17.18 -11.01 26.79
CA ALA A 54 -16.30 -9.90 27.21
C ALA A 54 -14.84 -10.32 27.53
N TRP A 55 -14.26 -11.21 26.72
CA TRP A 55 -12.92 -11.78 26.87
C TRP A 55 -11.83 -10.84 26.35
N GLY A 56 -12.23 -9.93 25.45
CA GLY A 56 -11.33 -9.06 24.70
C GLY A 56 -10.52 -9.87 23.71
N SER A 57 -11.10 -10.14 22.54
CA SER A 57 -10.38 -10.75 21.43
C SER A 57 -9.20 -9.87 21.02
N VAL A 58 -8.09 -10.46 20.61
CA VAL A 58 -6.92 -9.77 20.07
C VAL A 58 -6.94 -9.78 18.55
N VAL A 59 -7.47 -10.85 17.96
CA VAL A 59 -7.69 -10.99 16.52
C VAL A 59 -9.13 -11.41 16.26
N ILE A 60 -9.77 -10.78 15.28
CA ILE A 60 -11.04 -11.22 14.72
C ILE A 60 -10.88 -11.25 13.20
N ASP A 61 -11.08 -12.42 12.60
CA ASP A 61 -11.08 -12.65 11.16
C ASP A 61 -12.46 -13.11 10.70
N PHE A 62 -13.14 -12.24 9.97
CA PHE A 62 -14.42 -12.48 9.29
C PHE A 62 -14.27 -12.42 7.76
N GLY A 63 -13.06 -12.60 7.23
CA GLY A 63 -12.83 -12.54 5.80
C GLY A 63 -13.48 -13.69 5.01
N LEU A 64 -13.56 -13.55 3.68
CA LEU A 64 -14.21 -14.53 2.79
C LEU A 64 -15.62 -14.90 3.28
N ASN A 65 -16.47 -13.90 3.49
CA ASN A 65 -17.87 -14.08 3.87
C ASN A 65 -18.75 -13.19 2.96
N GLU A 66 -20.03 -13.05 3.30
CA GLU A 66 -21.02 -12.30 2.51
C GLU A 66 -21.59 -11.13 3.32
N LEU A 67 -20.72 -10.47 4.10
CA LEU A 67 -21.12 -9.36 4.97
C LEU A 67 -21.39 -8.11 4.13
N SER A 68 -22.62 -7.61 4.13
CA SER A 68 -23.00 -6.42 3.35
C SER A 68 -22.85 -5.10 4.12
N ALA A 69 -22.87 -5.13 5.45
CA ALA A 69 -22.77 -3.96 6.29
C ALA A 69 -22.19 -4.28 7.68
N LEU A 70 -21.63 -3.25 8.32
CA LEU A 70 -21.15 -3.32 9.70
C LEU A 70 -22.09 -2.54 10.64
N PRO A 71 -22.91 -3.22 11.47
CA PRO A 71 -23.80 -2.54 12.40
C PRO A 71 -22.99 -1.82 13.50
N ALA A 72 -23.54 -0.73 14.05
CA ALA A 72 -22.85 0.15 14.99
C ALA A 72 -22.24 -0.55 16.22
N ASN A 73 -22.81 -1.69 16.62
CA ASN A 73 -22.42 -2.49 17.78
C ASN A 73 -21.72 -3.82 17.39
N ALA A 74 -21.29 -3.99 16.14
CA ALA A 74 -20.70 -5.23 15.61
C ALA A 74 -19.59 -5.82 16.51
N PHE A 75 -18.75 -4.94 17.08
CA PHE A 75 -17.60 -5.31 17.93
C PHE A 75 -17.73 -4.70 19.33
N ARG A 76 -18.93 -4.76 19.91
CA ARG A 76 -19.18 -4.32 21.28
C ARG A 76 -18.53 -5.28 22.29
N GLY A 77 -17.56 -4.79 23.06
CA GLY A 77 -16.89 -5.56 24.12
C GLY A 77 -15.46 -6.01 23.75
N GLN A 78 -15.07 -5.83 22.49
CA GLN A 78 -13.78 -6.21 21.93
C GLN A 78 -12.70 -5.15 22.23
N THR A 79 -12.55 -4.79 23.50
CA THR A 79 -11.68 -3.68 23.91
C THR A 79 -10.19 -3.98 23.75
N LYS A 80 -9.79 -5.27 23.69
CA LYS A 80 -8.40 -5.70 23.46
C LYS A 80 -8.04 -5.94 21.99
N LEU A 81 -8.98 -5.69 21.07
CA LEU A 81 -8.80 -6.02 19.65
C LEU A 81 -7.61 -5.24 19.07
N LYS A 82 -6.67 -5.98 18.49
CA LYS A 82 -5.48 -5.44 17.81
C LYS A 82 -5.57 -5.62 16.30
N ARG A 83 -6.15 -6.73 15.83
CA ARG A 83 -6.30 -7.03 14.40
C ARG A 83 -7.73 -7.36 14.05
N LEU A 84 -8.27 -6.67 13.05
CA LEU A 84 -9.60 -6.91 12.52
C LEU A 84 -9.50 -7.13 11.01
N ILE A 85 -9.86 -8.34 10.57
CA ILE A 85 -9.83 -8.75 9.17
C ILE A 85 -11.27 -8.92 8.68
N LEU A 86 -11.63 -8.17 7.65
CA LEU A 86 -12.96 -8.13 7.03
C LEU A 86 -12.84 -8.22 5.50
N ASP A 87 -11.74 -8.77 4.99
CA ASP A 87 -11.44 -8.84 3.56
C ASP A 87 -12.38 -9.78 2.80
N HIS A 88 -12.53 -9.58 1.49
CA HIS A 88 -13.38 -10.41 0.63
C HIS A 88 -14.80 -10.59 1.21
N ASN A 89 -15.51 -9.48 1.32
CA ASN A 89 -16.91 -9.43 1.72
C ASN A 89 -17.67 -8.48 0.78
N ASP A 90 -18.97 -8.28 1.01
CA ASP A 90 -19.82 -7.38 0.22
C ASP A 90 -20.06 -6.03 0.94
N ILE A 91 -19.13 -5.59 1.80
CA ILE A 91 -19.36 -4.44 2.68
C ILE A 91 -19.43 -3.17 1.83
N GLU A 92 -20.62 -2.56 1.78
CA GLU A 92 -20.82 -1.28 1.10
C GLU A 92 -20.77 -0.11 2.09
N LYS A 93 -21.28 -0.33 3.31
CA LYS A 93 -21.50 0.72 4.31
C LYS A 93 -20.86 0.38 5.64
N VAL A 94 -20.02 1.30 6.10
CA VAL A 94 -19.45 1.32 7.45
C VAL A 94 -19.85 2.61 8.14
N VAL A 95 -20.17 2.55 9.44
CA VAL A 95 -20.51 3.72 10.25
C VAL A 95 -19.46 3.97 11.31
N ASN A 96 -19.21 5.24 11.64
CA ASN A 96 -18.21 5.63 12.65
C ASN A 96 -18.34 4.88 13.99
N LYS A 97 -19.58 4.57 14.40
CA LYS A 97 -19.89 3.91 15.68
C LYS A 97 -19.26 2.51 15.82
N VAL A 98 -19.02 1.80 14.70
CA VAL A 98 -18.33 0.49 14.69
C VAL A 98 -16.98 0.56 15.40
N PHE A 99 -16.26 1.67 15.23
CA PHE A 99 -14.89 1.84 15.69
C PHE A 99 -14.78 2.39 17.12
N PHE A 100 -15.89 2.75 17.77
CA PHE A 100 -15.86 3.48 19.05
C PHE A 100 -15.31 2.66 20.22
N LYS A 101 -15.39 1.32 20.14
CA LYS A 101 -14.99 0.41 21.22
C LYS A 101 -13.74 -0.40 20.93
N ILE A 102 -13.25 -0.38 19.69
CA ILE A 102 -12.07 -1.12 19.21
C ILE A 102 -10.85 -0.19 19.08
N VAL A 103 -10.65 0.66 20.09
CA VAL A 103 -9.63 1.73 20.09
C VAL A 103 -8.18 1.23 20.08
N ASN A 104 -7.97 -0.06 20.32
CA ASN A 104 -6.66 -0.71 20.36
C ASN A 104 -6.25 -1.35 19.03
N VAL A 105 -7.09 -1.27 17.99
CA VAL A 105 -6.78 -1.86 16.69
C VAL A 105 -5.55 -1.19 16.09
N GLN A 106 -4.62 -2.04 15.67
CA GLN A 106 -3.34 -1.72 15.04
C GLN A 106 -3.33 -2.12 13.57
N ASP A 107 -4.12 -3.14 13.21
CA ASP A 107 -4.17 -3.71 11.87
C ASP A 107 -5.63 -3.88 11.46
N LEU A 108 -6.04 -3.16 10.42
CA LEU A 108 -7.40 -3.16 9.89
C LEU A 108 -7.37 -3.48 8.41
N ASP A 109 -7.90 -4.66 8.06
CA ASP A 109 -8.07 -5.10 6.68
C ASP A 109 -9.55 -5.03 6.30
N LEU A 110 -9.86 -4.11 5.39
CA LEU A 110 -11.16 -3.90 4.75
C LEU A 110 -11.06 -4.11 3.23
N SER A 111 -10.01 -4.78 2.77
CA SER A 111 -9.76 -4.97 1.34
C SER A 111 -10.83 -5.83 0.68
N ARG A 112 -10.98 -5.73 -0.65
CA ARG A 112 -11.90 -6.57 -1.44
C ARG A 112 -13.33 -6.52 -0.90
N ASN A 113 -13.84 -5.30 -0.83
CA ASN A 113 -15.21 -4.97 -0.43
C ASN A 113 -15.84 -4.04 -1.48
N LEU A 114 -17.01 -3.48 -1.20
CA LEU A 114 -17.78 -2.67 -2.16
C LEU A 114 -17.88 -1.20 -1.74
N MET A 115 -17.02 -0.73 -0.83
CA MET A 115 -17.16 0.59 -0.21
C MET A 115 -16.87 1.73 -1.21
N PRO A 116 -17.81 2.66 -1.45
CA PRO A 116 -17.56 3.84 -2.28
C PRO A 116 -16.81 4.96 -1.53
N LYS A 117 -16.84 4.92 -0.19
CA LYS A 117 -16.19 5.89 0.69
C LYS A 117 -15.98 5.31 2.09
N LEU A 118 -14.99 5.85 2.79
CA LEU A 118 -14.76 5.56 4.20
C LEU A 118 -15.54 6.54 5.11
N PRO A 119 -15.83 6.17 6.36
CA PRO A 119 -16.49 7.07 7.31
C PRO A 119 -15.60 8.25 7.70
N GLU A 120 -16.13 9.46 7.79
CA GLU A 120 -15.31 10.69 7.95
C GLU A 120 -14.40 10.72 9.19
N LEU A 121 -14.71 9.98 10.27
CA LEU A 121 -14.00 10.11 11.56
C LEU A 121 -13.42 8.79 12.08
N PHE A 122 -13.39 7.72 11.27
CA PHE A 122 -13.04 6.40 11.80
C PHE A 122 -11.60 6.32 12.30
N LEU A 123 -10.62 6.90 11.60
CA LEU A 123 -9.22 6.89 12.02
C LEU A 123 -8.99 7.63 13.33
N LYS A 124 -9.72 8.72 13.58
CA LYS A 124 -9.68 9.40 14.88
C LYS A 124 -10.14 8.49 16.03
N LYS A 125 -10.92 7.44 15.74
CA LYS A 125 -11.37 6.44 16.72
C LYS A 125 -10.41 5.25 16.84
N LEU A 126 -9.41 5.16 15.98
CA LEU A 126 -8.39 4.11 15.96
C LEU A 126 -6.98 4.73 16.13
N PRO A 127 -6.68 5.33 17.30
CA PRO A 127 -5.42 6.07 17.50
C PRO A 127 -4.16 5.20 17.46
N LYS A 128 -4.30 3.87 17.59
CA LYS A 128 -3.20 2.91 17.55
C LYS A 128 -3.02 2.24 16.18
N LEU A 129 -3.79 2.65 15.17
CA LEU A 129 -3.75 2.02 13.86
C LEU A 129 -2.39 2.26 13.19
N LEU A 130 -1.73 1.16 12.80
CA LEU A 130 -0.43 1.13 12.13
C LEU A 130 -0.56 0.69 10.67
N TYR A 131 -1.48 -0.25 10.40
CA TYR A 131 -1.69 -0.84 9.08
C TYR A 131 -3.17 -0.70 8.69
N LEU A 132 -3.41 -0.13 7.52
CA LEU A 132 -4.74 -0.02 6.94
C LEU A 132 -4.70 -0.54 5.51
N ASP A 133 -5.46 -1.61 5.25
CA ASP A 133 -5.73 -2.10 3.90
C ASP A 133 -7.19 -1.81 3.53
N ILE A 134 -7.37 -1.00 2.48
CA ILE A 134 -8.65 -0.66 1.86
C ILE A 134 -8.63 -1.00 0.36
N SER A 135 -7.70 -1.84 -0.06
CA SER A 135 -7.49 -2.20 -1.46
C SER A 135 -8.72 -2.87 -2.07
N ILE A 136 -8.90 -2.74 -3.38
CA ILE A 136 -9.97 -3.40 -4.14
C ILE A 136 -11.33 -3.05 -3.53
N ASN A 137 -11.64 -1.76 -3.55
CA ASN A 137 -12.92 -1.20 -3.15
C ASN A 137 -13.40 -0.24 -4.26
N LYS A 138 -14.35 0.64 -3.97
CA LYS A 138 -14.84 1.67 -4.91
C LYS A 138 -14.50 3.08 -4.41
N ILE A 139 -13.44 3.22 -3.61
CA ILE A 139 -13.12 4.46 -2.90
C ILE A 139 -12.56 5.48 -3.88
N THR A 140 -13.13 6.68 -3.85
CA THR A 140 -12.68 7.79 -4.72
C THR A 140 -11.80 8.80 -3.99
N LYS A 141 -11.95 8.92 -2.67
CA LYS A 141 -11.26 9.88 -1.80
C LYS A 141 -11.11 9.34 -0.39
N LEU A 142 -10.04 9.73 0.27
CA LEU A 142 -9.86 9.51 1.70
C LEU A 142 -10.56 10.60 2.52
N PRO A 143 -11.12 10.26 3.69
CA PRO A 143 -11.84 11.21 4.53
C PRO A 143 -10.91 12.23 5.18
N ARG A 144 -11.48 13.35 5.60
CA ARG A 144 -10.72 14.46 6.17
C ARG A 144 -10.03 14.14 7.51
N SER A 145 -10.38 13.03 8.17
CA SER A 145 -9.70 12.62 9.41
C SER A 145 -8.36 11.91 9.21
N VAL A 146 -8.03 11.48 7.98
CA VAL A 146 -6.66 11.09 7.61
C VAL A 146 -5.72 12.30 7.71
N LEU A 147 -6.28 13.52 7.69
CA LEU A 147 -5.61 14.82 7.57
C LEU A 147 -4.98 15.40 8.86
N GLY A 148 -4.76 14.58 9.89
CA GLY A 148 -4.23 15.04 11.17
C GLY A 148 -2.97 14.30 11.60
N ARG A 149 -1.99 15.03 12.17
CA ARG A 149 -0.73 14.54 12.79
C ARG A 149 -0.93 13.53 13.94
N THR A 150 -2.15 13.10 14.20
CA THR A 150 -2.58 12.38 15.42
C THR A 150 -2.62 10.87 15.27
N VAL A 151 -2.40 10.33 14.06
CA VAL A 151 -2.44 8.89 13.79
C VAL A 151 -1.05 8.43 13.33
N GLN A 152 -0.55 7.35 13.93
CA GLN A 152 0.76 6.75 13.62
C GLN A 152 0.63 5.67 12.55
N LEU A 153 -0.02 6.00 11.43
CA LEU A 153 -0.20 5.04 10.34
C LEU A 153 1.12 4.85 9.59
N LEU A 154 1.62 3.62 9.56
CA LEU A 154 2.89 3.27 8.91
C LEU A 154 2.67 2.81 7.46
N THR A 155 1.60 2.05 7.22
CA THR A 155 1.28 1.52 5.89
C THR A 155 -0.17 1.81 5.54
N LEU A 156 -0.36 2.37 4.34
CA LEU A 156 -1.65 2.52 3.70
C LEU A 156 -1.64 1.75 2.38
N SER A 157 -2.44 0.69 2.29
CA SER A 157 -2.72 0.01 1.03
C SER A 157 -4.09 0.41 0.51
N ALA A 158 -4.11 1.06 -0.65
CA ALA A 158 -5.30 1.59 -1.29
C ALA A 158 -5.34 1.21 -2.79
N ASN A 159 -4.74 0.08 -3.13
CA ASN A 159 -4.66 -0.43 -4.50
C ASN A 159 -6.05 -0.73 -5.07
N GLY A 160 -6.24 -0.70 -6.38
CA GLY A 160 -7.49 -1.18 -6.98
C GLY A 160 -8.72 -0.37 -6.58
N ASN A 161 -8.59 0.94 -6.43
CA ASN A 161 -9.67 1.86 -6.08
C ASN A 161 -9.92 2.85 -7.23
N MET A 162 -10.58 3.98 -6.96
CA MET A 162 -10.93 5.01 -7.95
C MET A 162 -10.29 6.36 -7.63
N PHE A 163 -9.10 6.37 -6.99
CA PHE A 163 -8.37 7.60 -6.70
C PHE A 163 -7.91 8.28 -7.99
N ARG A 164 -8.14 9.59 -8.11
CA ARG A 164 -7.73 10.39 -9.28
C ARG A 164 -6.51 11.29 -9.03
N SER A 165 -6.07 11.36 -7.78
CA SER A 165 -4.89 12.08 -7.32
C SER A 165 -4.36 11.38 -6.07
N ILE A 166 -3.13 11.71 -5.65
CA ILE A 166 -2.63 11.28 -4.36
C ILE A 166 -3.53 11.90 -3.26
N PRO A 167 -3.97 11.12 -2.25
CA PRO A 167 -4.77 11.68 -1.18
C PRO A 167 -4.02 12.79 -0.45
N GLN A 168 -4.71 13.91 -0.22
CA GLN A 168 -4.12 15.06 0.45
C GLN A 168 -3.94 14.81 1.94
N LYS A 169 -2.97 15.50 2.56
CA LYS A 169 -2.64 15.50 4.00
C LYS A 169 -2.61 14.09 4.60
N LEU A 170 -1.80 13.22 4.02
CA LEU A 170 -1.58 11.88 4.59
C LEU A 170 -0.83 11.96 5.95
N PRO A 171 -0.93 10.95 6.82
CA PRO A 171 -0.18 10.92 8.08
C PRO A 171 1.33 10.93 7.81
N THR A 172 2.05 11.82 8.49
CA THR A 172 3.50 12.01 8.30
C THR A 172 4.35 10.83 8.77
N SER A 173 3.74 9.89 9.50
CA SER A 173 4.36 8.65 9.97
C SER A 173 4.43 7.55 8.91
N LEU A 174 3.81 7.75 7.74
CA LEU A 174 3.79 6.75 6.68
C LEU A 174 5.19 6.42 6.18
N ILE A 175 5.43 5.12 6.11
CA ILE A 175 6.63 4.49 5.57
C ILE A 175 6.32 3.88 4.20
N GLU A 176 5.07 3.46 3.98
CA GLU A 176 4.63 2.82 2.74
C GLU A 176 3.25 3.28 2.31
N ILE A 177 3.14 3.69 1.05
CA ILE A 177 1.88 4.02 0.38
C ILE A 177 1.77 3.17 -0.89
N GLN A 178 0.68 2.42 -0.98
CA GLN A 178 0.33 1.67 -2.18
C GLN A 178 -0.96 2.24 -2.78
N LEU A 179 -0.84 2.80 -3.99
CA LEU A 179 -1.92 3.41 -4.78
C LEU A 179 -2.00 2.79 -6.18
N ALA A 180 -1.52 1.56 -6.35
CA ALA A 180 -1.52 0.87 -7.62
C ALA A 180 -2.94 0.63 -8.16
N ASN A 181 -3.09 0.53 -9.48
CA ASN A 181 -4.38 0.22 -10.12
C ASN A 181 -5.51 1.17 -9.71
N ASN A 182 -5.23 2.47 -9.76
CA ASN A 182 -6.19 3.54 -9.52
C ASN A 182 -6.46 4.32 -10.83
N ALA A 183 -7.04 5.52 -10.72
CA ALA A 183 -7.40 6.37 -11.85
C ALA A 183 -6.60 7.70 -11.86
N ILE A 184 -5.36 7.68 -11.35
CA ILE A 184 -4.48 8.85 -11.34
C ILE A 184 -3.95 9.08 -12.75
N LYS A 185 -4.24 10.25 -13.32
CA LYS A 185 -3.82 10.60 -14.70
C LYS A 185 -2.61 11.52 -14.77
N ASN A 186 -2.46 12.40 -13.78
CA ASN A 186 -1.39 13.38 -13.73
C ASN A 186 -0.96 13.55 -12.29
N LEU A 187 0.35 13.68 -12.08
CA LEU A 187 0.89 14.18 -10.83
C LEU A 187 1.14 15.69 -10.97
N THR A 188 0.48 16.47 -10.15
CA THR A 188 0.43 17.94 -10.21
C THR A 188 1.14 18.57 -9.00
N SER A 189 1.18 19.90 -8.92
CA SER A 189 1.67 20.59 -7.72
C SER A 189 0.85 20.26 -6.47
N LEU A 190 -0.42 19.88 -6.61
CA LEU A 190 -1.23 19.43 -5.46
C LEU A 190 -0.73 18.10 -4.91
N ASP A 191 -0.20 17.22 -5.76
CA ASP A 191 0.37 15.94 -5.33
C ASP A 191 1.74 16.15 -4.66
N MET A 192 2.47 17.18 -5.08
CA MET A 192 3.68 17.63 -4.38
C MET A 192 3.36 18.08 -2.96
N ASP A 193 2.29 18.88 -2.79
CA ASP A 193 1.81 19.31 -1.47
C ASP A 193 1.36 18.12 -0.61
N ALA A 194 0.74 17.09 -1.22
CA ALA A 194 0.30 15.88 -0.51
C ALA A 194 1.48 15.06 0.04
N LEU A 195 2.60 15.04 -0.69
CA LEU A 195 3.80 14.29 -0.36
C LEU A 195 4.81 15.08 0.50
N TYR A 196 4.61 16.39 0.64
CA TYR A 196 5.60 17.32 1.17
C TYR A 196 6.13 16.94 2.56
N ASP A 197 5.24 16.57 3.48
CA ASP A 197 5.57 16.25 4.88
C ASP A 197 5.89 14.75 5.10
N LEU A 198 5.93 13.92 4.05
CA LEU A 198 6.12 12.47 4.15
C LEU A 198 7.60 12.07 4.17
N GLU A 199 8.38 12.71 5.06
CA GLU A 199 9.84 12.54 5.12
C GLU A 199 10.28 11.11 5.49
N HIS A 200 9.41 10.33 6.12
CA HIS A 200 9.67 8.94 6.50
C HIS A 200 9.30 7.91 5.42
N LEU A 201 8.75 8.34 4.28
CA LEU A 201 8.28 7.45 3.23
C LEU A 201 9.46 6.71 2.59
N VAL A 202 9.35 5.39 2.52
CA VAL A 202 10.35 4.47 1.97
C VAL A 202 9.86 3.83 0.68
N VAL A 203 8.56 3.52 0.60
CA VAL A 203 7.94 2.86 -0.56
C VAL A 203 6.74 3.69 -1.04
N LEU A 204 6.74 4.01 -2.33
CA LEU A 204 5.61 4.63 -3.01
C LEU A 204 5.31 3.83 -4.29
N ASP A 205 4.16 3.18 -4.30
CA ASP A 205 3.66 2.45 -5.46
C ASP A 205 2.51 3.22 -6.12
N LEU A 206 2.74 3.66 -7.35
CA LEU A 206 1.80 4.35 -8.24
C LEU A 206 1.58 3.55 -9.53
N SER A 207 1.91 2.26 -9.54
CA SER A 207 1.85 1.41 -10.72
C SER A 207 0.42 1.17 -11.22
N GLY A 208 0.25 0.80 -12.49
CA GLY A 208 -1.07 0.43 -13.02
C GLY A 208 -2.10 1.57 -13.01
N ASN A 209 -1.64 2.83 -12.92
CA ASN A 209 -2.49 4.00 -13.09
C ASN A 209 -2.51 4.41 -14.57
N GLY A 210 -3.03 5.61 -14.87
CA GLY A 210 -3.00 6.19 -16.21
C GLY A 210 -2.11 7.42 -16.25
N ILE A 211 -0.99 7.44 -15.51
CA ILE A 211 -0.17 8.64 -15.36
C ILE A 211 0.51 8.97 -16.70
N GLU A 212 0.17 10.12 -17.25
CA GLU A 212 0.72 10.67 -18.50
C GLU A 212 1.80 11.72 -18.21
N PHE A 213 1.53 12.60 -17.24
CA PHE A 213 2.41 13.71 -16.86
C PHE A 213 2.80 13.67 -15.38
N ILE A 214 4.08 13.98 -15.11
CA ILE A 214 4.61 14.16 -13.76
C ILE A 214 5.16 15.57 -13.62
N PHE A 215 4.59 16.34 -12.68
CA PHE A 215 5.09 17.67 -12.33
C PHE A 215 6.52 17.60 -11.78
N ASN A 216 7.37 18.52 -12.23
CA ASN A 216 8.76 18.58 -11.83
C ASN A 216 8.88 18.78 -10.31
N GLY A 217 9.72 17.98 -9.67
CA GLY A 217 9.95 18.05 -8.23
C GLY A 217 8.79 17.53 -7.38
N VAL A 218 7.80 16.83 -7.95
CA VAL A 218 6.67 16.27 -7.16
C VAL A 218 7.15 15.35 -6.02
N PHE A 219 8.30 14.70 -6.21
CA PHE A 219 8.93 13.82 -5.20
C PHE A 219 10.06 14.49 -4.41
N SER A 220 10.28 15.80 -4.57
CA SER A 220 11.48 16.51 -4.08
C SER A 220 11.73 16.44 -2.57
N ARG A 221 10.67 16.21 -1.78
CA ARG A 221 10.75 16.06 -0.31
C ARG A 221 10.96 14.63 0.17
N LEU A 222 10.87 13.63 -0.72
CA LEU A 222 10.93 12.22 -0.37
C LEU A 222 12.37 11.70 -0.31
N ALA A 223 13.22 12.36 0.48
CA ALA A 223 14.65 12.06 0.54
C ALA A 223 14.98 10.65 1.04
N ASN A 224 14.08 10.02 1.81
CA ASN A 224 14.23 8.65 2.34
C ASN A 224 13.60 7.57 1.46
N LEU A 225 12.95 7.94 0.35
CA LEU A 225 12.31 6.98 -0.54
C LEU A 225 13.37 6.05 -1.15
N LYS A 226 13.12 4.75 -1.05
CA LYS A 226 13.98 3.70 -1.60
C LYS A 226 13.37 3.01 -2.79
N VAL A 227 12.04 2.93 -2.84
CA VAL A 227 11.31 2.25 -3.90
C VAL A 227 10.24 3.19 -4.45
N LEU A 228 10.33 3.45 -5.75
CA LEU A 228 9.32 4.17 -6.51
C LEU A 228 8.85 3.29 -7.65
N ASP A 229 7.57 2.93 -7.63
CA ASP A 229 6.95 2.19 -8.72
C ASP A 229 6.02 3.09 -9.55
N LEU A 230 6.42 3.33 -10.80
CA LEU A 230 5.67 4.07 -11.82
C LEU A 230 5.38 3.16 -13.04
N SER A 231 5.51 1.85 -12.88
CA SER A 231 5.28 0.89 -13.96
C SER A 231 3.83 0.82 -14.39
N GLN A 232 3.58 0.32 -15.59
CA GLN A 232 2.21 0.14 -16.12
C GLN A 232 1.40 1.45 -16.10
N ASN A 233 2.03 2.55 -16.50
CA ASN A 233 1.41 3.85 -16.69
C ASN A 233 1.46 4.25 -18.17
N SER A 234 1.21 5.52 -18.49
CA SER A 234 1.26 6.06 -19.86
C SER A 234 2.23 7.24 -19.94
N LEU A 235 3.38 7.13 -19.27
CA LEU A 235 4.36 8.22 -19.19
C LEU A 235 4.99 8.50 -20.55
N ASP A 236 4.81 9.73 -21.04
CA ASP A 236 5.38 10.13 -22.33
C ASP A 236 6.86 10.51 -22.21
N SER A 237 7.25 11.08 -21.06
CA SER A 237 8.62 11.52 -20.81
C SER A 237 8.96 11.52 -19.32
N VAL A 238 10.24 11.36 -19.04
CA VAL A 238 10.84 11.56 -17.71
C VAL A 238 12.12 12.38 -17.85
N SER A 239 12.48 13.12 -16.82
CA SER A 239 13.69 13.96 -16.81
C SER A 239 14.36 13.97 -15.43
N ALA A 240 15.52 14.60 -15.33
CA ALA A 240 16.20 14.80 -14.04
C ALA A 240 15.29 15.49 -13.01
N ALA A 241 14.44 16.43 -13.46
CA ALA A 241 13.52 17.17 -12.62
C ALA A 241 12.34 16.30 -12.13
N THR A 242 12.00 15.23 -12.85
CA THR A 242 10.96 14.26 -12.43
C THR A 242 11.37 13.56 -11.15
N PHE A 243 12.64 13.18 -11.02
CA PHE A 243 13.17 12.41 -9.89
C PHE A 243 14.01 13.24 -8.92
N ASP A 244 13.88 14.57 -8.97
CA ASP A 244 14.61 15.45 -8.07
C ASP A 244 14.31 15.14 -6.60
N GLY A 245 15.32 15.30 -5.74
CA GLY A 245 15.23 15.03 -4.29
C GLY A 245 15.32 13.55 -3.86
N LEU A 246 15.21 12.58 -4.79
CA LEU A 246 15.20 11.14 -4.51
C LEU A 246 16.60 10.54 -4.22
N ARG A 247 17.33 11.15 -3.27
CA ARG A 247 18.74 10.86 -2.96
C ARG A 247 19.02 9.44 -2.47
N ASN A 248 18.02 8.79 -1.87
CA ASN A 248 18.13 7.43 -1.34
C ASN A 248 17.44 6.36 -2.20
N LEU A 249 16.97 6.70 -3.39
CA LEU A 249 16.24 5.76 -4.24
C LEU A 249 17.15 4.60 -4.65
N GLU A 250 16.70 3.37 -4.38
CA GLU A 250 17.43 2.13 -4.67
C GLU A 250 16.80 1.36 -5.84
N ALA A 251 15.48 1.41 -5.99
CA ALA A 251 14.74 0.75 -7.06
C ALA A 251 13.75 1.70 -7.73
N LEU A 252 13.84 1.78 -9.06
CA LEU A 252 12.94 2.56 -9.90
C LEU A 252 12.31 1.65 -10.95
N PHE A 253 10.98 1.55 -10.91
CA PHE A 253 10.19 0.77 -11.84
C PHE A 253 9.48 1.71 -12.83
N LEU A 254 9.83 1.58 -14.11
CA LEU A 254 9.28 2.36 -15.22
C LEU A 254 8.78 1.45 -16.35
N GLN A 255 8.86 0.12 -16.19
CA GLN A 255 8.44 -0.85 -17.20
C GLN A 255 6.99 -0.67 -17.61
N ASN A 256 6.64 -1.14 -18.80
CA ASN A 256 5.29 -1.08 -19.34
C ASN A 256 4.71 0.35 -19.40
N ASN A 257 5.54 1.34 -19.72
CA ASN A 257 5.11 2.68 -20.15
C ASN A 257 5.28 2.78 -21.67
N PRO A 258 4.27 2.37 -22.47
CA PRO A 258 4.44 2.19 -23.92
C PRO A 258 4.66 3.50 -24.68
N THR A 259 4.25 4.64 -24.12
CA THR A 259 4.46 5.97 -24.72
C THR A 259 5.85 6.55 -24.41
N LEU A 260 6.61 5.95 -23.48
CA LEU A 260 7.95 6.38 -23.13
C LEU A 260 8.95 5.95 -24.21
N ASN A 261 9.25 6.87 -25.13
CA ASN A 261 10.04 6.59 -26.33
C ASN A 261 11.54 6.90 -26.21
N TYR A 262 11.91 7.79 -25.28
CA TYR A 262 13.28 8.28 -25.13
C TYR A 262 13.60 8.61 -23.68
N ILE A 263 14.82 8.26 -23.24
CA ILE A 263 15.35 8.65 -21.93
C ILE A 263 16.66 9.43 -22.12
N PRO A 264 16.69 10.74 -21.77
CA PRO A 264 17.90 11.55 -21.79
C PRO A 264 18.97 11.08 -20.81
N ALA A 265 20.24 11.35 -21.12
CA ALA A 265 21.41 11.02 -20.28
C ALA A 265 21.32 11.60 -18.87
N THR A 266 20.69 12.77 -18.74
CA THR A 266 20.58 13.50 -17.46
C THR A 266 19.51 12.94 -16.54
N THR A 267 18.62 12.08 -17.01
CA THR A 267 17.42 11.64 -16.28
C THR A 267 17.74 11.07 -14.89
N PHE A 268 18.85 10.33 -14.77
CA PHE A 268 19.20 9.61 -13.56
C PHE A 268 20.45 10.17 -12.84
N THR A 269 20.96 11.34 -13.23
CA THR A 269 22.24 11.86 -12.70
C THR A 269 22.20 12.16 -11.20
N ASN A 270 21.01 12.45 -10.65
CA ASN A 270 20.83 12.79 -9.24
C ASN A 270 20.32 11.62 -8.39
N LEU A 271 20.53 10.37 -8.84
CA LEU A 271 20.11 9.15 -8.15
C LEU A 271 21.32 8.30 -7.72
N PRO A 272 22.16 8.78 -6.77
CA PRO A 272 23.45 8.17 -6.47
C PRO A 272 23.37 6.79 -5.81
N ARG A 273 22.18 6.38 -5.33
CA ARG A 273 21.94 5.09 -4.67
C ARG A 273 21.15 4.11 -5.53
N LEU A 274 20.82 4.46 -6.79
CA LEU A 274 20.00 3.62 -7.64
C LEU A 274 20.72 2.32 -8.00
N LYS A 275 20.11 1.18 -7.68
CA LYS A 275 20.65 -0.16 -7.91
C LYS A 275 19.85 -0.94 -8.95
N TYR A 276 18.54 -0.75 -8.98
CA TYR A 276 17.63 -1.54 -9.81
C TYR A 276 16.82 -0.60 -10.70
N LEU A 277 17.00 -0.72 -12.01
CA LEU A 277 16.31 0.10 -12.99
C LEU A 277 15.54 -0.79 -13.98
N PHE A 278 14.21 -0.75 -13.91
CA PHE A 278 13.35 -1.55 -14.76
C PHE A 278 12.72 -0.68 -15.84
N LEU A 279 13.08 -0.95 -17.10
CA LEU A 279 12.69 -0.18 -18.28
C LEU A 279 12.11 -1.08 -19.39
N TYR A 280 11.77 -2.33 -19.09
CA TYR A 280 11.31 -3.29 -20.08
C TYR A 280 9.87 -3.02 -20.54
N GLY A 281 9.52 -3.45 -21.76
CA GLY A 281 8.15 -3.30 -22.28
C GLY A 281 7.69 -1.85 -22.46
N CYS A 282 8.62 -0.90 -22.60
CA CYS A 282 8.32 0.49 -22.95
C CYS A 282 8.40 0.69 -24.48
N GLY A 283 8.15 1.93 -24.92
CA GLY A 283 8.33 2.35 -26.32
C GLY A 283 9.76 2.74 -26.69
N LEU A 284 10.77 2.39 -25.88
CA LEU A 284 12.08 3.03 -25.96
C LEU A 284 12.79 2.71 -27.28
N ARG A 285 13.04 3.77 -28.07
CA ARG A 285 13.88 3.72 -29.27
C ARG A 285 15.33 4.03 -28.97
N SER A 286 15.59 4.77 -27.88
CA SER A 286 16.94 5.08 -27.42
C SER A 286 16.93 5.40 -25.93
N VAL A 287 17.97 4.94 -25.23
CA VAL A 287 18.23 5.23 -23.82
C VAL A 287 19.66 5.73 -23.72
N SER A 288 19.86 6.88 -23.09
CA SER A 288 21.20 7.38 -22.80
C SER A 288 21.47 7.31 -21.30
N ILE A 289 22.65 6.78 -20.96
CA ILE A 289 23.12 6.58 -19.59
C ILE A 289 24.30 7.54 -19.40
N PRO A 290 24.35 8.31 -18.29
CA PRO A 290 25.45 9.24 -18.07
C PRO A 290 26.76 8.49 -17.85
N ASP A 291 27.87 9.03 -18.37
CA ASP A 291 29.20 8.42 -18.26
C ASP A 291 29.71 8.35 -16.80
N THR A 292 29.14 9.16 -15.90
CA THR A 292 29.49 9.21 -14.48
C THR A 292 28.24 9.39 -13.62
N GLY A 293 28.31 9.00 -12.35
CA GLY A 293 27.27 9.26 -11.34
C GLY A 293 26.13 8.24 -11.26
N LEU A 294 25.95 7.38 -12.27
CA LEU A 294 24.98 6.28 -12.23
C LEU A 294 25.67 4.91 -12.12
N ASN A 295 25.46 4.22 -11.00
CA ASN A 295 26.03 2.89 -10.74
C ASN A 295 24.93 1.89 -10.40
N VAL A 296 24.13 1.52 -11.40
CA VAL A 296 23.09 0.49 -11.22
C VAL A 296 23.74 -0.89 -11.15
N LYS A 297 23.10 -1.80 -10.41
CA LYS A 297 23.46 -3.22 -10.34
C LYS A 297 22.78 -4.02 -11.44
N TYR A 298 21.55 -3.66 -11.80
CA TYR A 298 20.77 -4.31 -12.85
C TYR A 298 19.95 -3.28 -13.62
N ILE A 299 19.95 -3.43 -14.96
CA ILE A 299 19.10 -2.68 -15.88
C ILE A 299 18.32 -3.65 -16.77
N TRP A 300 16.98 -3.59 -16.72
CA TRP A 300 16.13 -4.43 -17.56
C TRP A 300 15.58 -3.63 -18.73
N LEU A 301 15.98 -3.97 -19.96
CA LEU A 301 15.64 -3.25 -21.19
C LEU A 301 14.89 -4.08 -22.23
N PHE A 302 14.58 -5.35 -21.93
CA PHE A 302 13.94 -6.24 -22.90
C PHE A 302 12.57 -5.73 -23.35
N GLY A 303 12.11 -6.15 -24.54
CA GLY A 303 10.80 -5.73 -25.05
C GLY A 303 10.69 -4.25 -25.45
N ASN A 304 11.82 -3.58 -25.72
CA ASN A 304 11.84 -2.23 -26.27
C ASN A 304 12.30 -2.22 -27.75
N PRO A 305 11.72 -1.36 -28.61
CA PRO A 305 12.13 -1.21 -30.01
C PRO A 305 13.40 -0.34 -30.16
N LEU A 306 14.51 -0.74 -29.52
CA LEU A 306 15.77 0.00 -29.50
C LEU A 306 16.39 0.12 -30.90
N ASN A 307 16.68 1.35 -31.34
CA ASN A 307 17.34 1.63 -32.60
C ASN A 307 18.86 1.58 -32.43
N CYS A 308 19.50 0.52 -32.93
CA CYS A 308 20.95 0.32 -32.90
C CYS A 308 21.71 1.27 -33.83
N ASN A 309 21.81 2.54 -33.45
CA ASN A 309 22.58 3.59 -34.13
C ASN A 309 23.44 4.39 -33.12
N CYS A 310 24.04 5.49 -33.57
CA CYS A 310 24.93 6.31 -32.75
C CYS A 310 24.31 6.83 -31.43
N ARG A 311 22.97 6.86 -31.29
CA ARG A 311 22.29 7.29 -30.06
C ARG A 311 22.35 6.27 -28.93
N LEU A 312 22.67 5.01 -29.22
CA LEU A 312 22.82 3.95 -28.20
C LEU A 312 24.26 3.73 -27.74
N VAL A 313 25.22 4.49 -28.27
CA VAL A 313 26.65 4.32 -27.95
C VAL A 313 26.91 4.45 -26.45
N SER A 314 26.29 5.42 -25.77
CA SER A 314 26.45 5.59 -24.31
C SER A 314 25.98 4.36 -23.53
N LEU A 315 24.86 3.76 -23.96
CA LEU A 315 24.35 2.54 -23.33
C LEU A 315 25.28 1.36 -23.59
N ALA A 316 25.79 1.21 -24.81
CA ALA A 316 26.71 0.14 -25.16
C ALA A 316 28.03 0.23 -24.35
N MET A 317 28.60 1.43 -24.23
CA MET A 317 29.80 1.67 -23.42
C MET A 317 29.54 1.38 -21.94
N TYR A 318 28.38 1.78 -21.43
CA TYR A 318 27.98 1.48 -20.06
C TYR A 318 27.91 -0.02 -19.80
N LEU A 319 27.23 -0.79 -20.67
CA LEU A 319 27.08 -2.25 -20.51
C LEU A 319 28.40 -3.02 -20.65
N GLN A 320 29.38 -2.50 -21.40
CA GLN A 320 30.71 -3.12 -21.51
C GLN A 320 31.58 -2.90 -20.28
N THR A 321 31.43 -1.75 -19.62
CA THR A 321 32.29 -1.35 -18.49
C THR A 321 31.69 -1.69 -17.13
N SER A 322 30.38 -1.86 -17.07
CA SER A 322 29.64 -2.20 -15.86
C SER A 322 29.46 -3.72 -15.73
N LYS A 323 29.58 -4.26 -14.51
CA LYS A 323 29.27 -5.67 -14.21
C LYS A 323 27.75 -5.87 -14.05
N VAL A 324 26.98 -5.34 -14.99
CA VAL A 324 25.52 -5.19 -14.95
C VAL A 324 24.85 -6.21 -15.87
#